data_AF-A0A7V9FN30-F1
#
_entry.id   AF-A0A7V9FN30-F1
#
_cell.length_a   1.000
_cell.length_b   1.000
_cell.length_c   1.000
_cell.angle_alpha   90.00
_cell.angle_beta   90.00
_cell.angle_gamma   90.00
#
_symmetry.space_group_name_H-M   'P 1'
#
loop_
_entity.id
_entity.type
_entity.pdbx_description
1 polymer ?
#
loop_
_entity_poly.entity_id
_entity_poly.type
_entity_poly.pdbx_seq_one_letter_code
_entity_poly.pdbx_strand_id
1 'polypeptide(L)' 'MPCPVCGISLERLAADEHDCDPERRLDYMLFHLREEVELLEAGIAAYLDSALGRFDSWYAERQRLRQQPGPSG' A
#
# COMPACT_ATOMS: atom_id res chain seq x y z
N MET A 1 11.95 -23.64 -11.71
CA MET A 1 11.10 -22.54 -12.23
C MET A 1 10.58 -21.76 -11.03
N PRO A 2 10.58 -20.42 -11.06
CA PRO A 2 10.06 -19.63 -9.94
C PRO A 2 8.55 -19.82 -9.81
N CYS A 3 8.07 -20.04 -8.60
CA CYS A 3 6.64 -20.01 -8.31
C CYS A 3 6.11 -18.59 -8.57
N PRO A 4 5.02 -18.41 -9.35
CA PRO A 4 4.49 -17.08 -9.63
C PRO A 4 3.80 -16.43 -8.40
N VAL A 5 3.54 -17.19 -7.34
CA VAL A 5 2.82 -16.72 -6.14
C VAL A 5 3.76 -16.30 -5.02
N CYS A 6 4.85 -17.04 -4.78
CA CYS A 6 5.79 -16.75 -3.70
C CYS A 6 7.24 -16.50 -4.19
N GLY A 7 7.52 -16.66 -5.49
CA GLY A 7 8.85 -16.47 -6.05
C GLY A 7 9.91 -17.50 -5.66
N ILE A 8 9.55 -18.62 -5.00
CA ILE A 8 10.55 -19.66 -4.70
C ILE A 8 10.97 -20.34 -5.99
N SER A 9 12.27 -20.60 -6.16
CA SER A 9 12.72 -21.45 -7.26
C SER A 9 12.40 -22.91 -6.93
N LEU A 10 11.51 -23.52 -7.71
CA LEU A 10 11.13 -24.92 -7.56
C LEU A 10 11.88 -25.81 -8.55
N GLU A 11 12.19 -27.03 -8.11
CA GLU A 11 12.52 -28.11 -9.02
C GLU A 11 11.30 -28.49 -9.86
N ARG A 12 11.54 -28.93 -11.10
CA ARG A 12 10.45 -29.13 -12.08
C ARG A 12 9.40 -30.15 -11.65
N LEU A 13 9.79 -31.19 -10.91
CA LEU A 13 8.88 -32.23 -10.44
C LEU A 13 8.18 -31.87 -9.11
N ALA A 14 8.69 -30.87 -8.38
CA ALA A 14 8.13 -30.41 -7.12
C ALA A 14 7.17 -29.21 -7.30
N ALA A 15 6.99 -28.74 -8.54
CA ALA A 15 6.18 -27.56 -8.83
C ALA A 15 4.69 -27.78 -8.52
N ASP A 16 4.17 -28.96 -8.83
CA ASP A 16 2.74 -29.29 -8.68
C ASP A 16 2.34 -29.61 -7.23
N GLU A 17 3.30 -29.97 -6.37
CA GLU A 17 3.09 -30.26 -4.95
C GLU A 17 3.42 -29.07 -4.04
N HIS A 18 3.93 -27.97 -4.61
CA HIS A 18 4.37 -26.83 -3.84
C HIS A 18 3.20 -26.07 -3.18
N ASP A 19 3.17 -26.07 -1.85
CA ASP A 19 2.38 -25.12 -1.06
C ASP A 19 3.24 -23.92 -0.66
N CYS A 20 2.74 -22.72 -0.97
CA CYS A 20 3.45 -21.49 -0.70
C CYS A 20 3.28 -21.10 0.78
N ASP A 21 4.38 -20.91 1.49
CA ASP A 21 4.36 -20.32 2.82
C ASP A 21 3.71 -18.91 2.83
N PRO A 22 2.72 -18.64 3.69
CA PRO A 22 1.99 -17.37 3.69
C PRO A 22 2.85 -16.12 3.91
N GLU A 23 3.85 -16.18 4.80
CA GLU A 23 4.74 -15.04 5.07
C GLU A 23 5.57 -14.73 3.82
N ARG A 24 6.12 -15.77 3.19
CA ARG A 24 6.89 -15.63 1.96
C ARG A 24 6.06 -15.13 0.78
N ARG A 25 4.76 -15.44 0.71
CA ARG A 25 3.85 -14.83 -0.28
C ARG A 25 3.75 -13.32 -0.06
N LEU A 26 3.58 -12.88 1.18
CA LEU A 26 3.48 -11.46 1.52
C LEU A 26 4.77 -10.73 1.15
N ASP A 27 5.94 -11.27 1.49
CA ASP A 27 7.22 -10.67 1.14
C ASP A 27 7.39 -10.52 -0.38
N TYR A 28 7.01 -11.57 -1.13
CA TYR A 28 7.08 -11.55 -2.58
C TYR A 28 6.16 -10.49 -3.19
N MET A 29 4.93 -10.37 -2.68
CA MET A 29 3.98 -9.34 -3.11
C MET A 29 4.47 -7.93 -2.78
N LEU A 30 4.95 -7.70 -1.56
CA LEU A 30 5.50 -6.41 -1.13
C LEU A 30 6.70 -6.00 -1.98
N PHE A 31 7.57 -6.96 -2.32
CA PHE A 31 8.70 -6.70 -3.19
C PHE A 31 8.26 -6.20 -4.56
N HIS A 32 7.22 -6.80 -5.15
CA HIS A 32 6.70 -6.40 -6.47
C HIS A 32 5.99 -5.05 -6.43
N LEU A 33 5.30 -4.74 -5.33
CA LEU A 33 4.55 -3.49 -5.18
C LEU A 33 5.43 -2.31 -4.74
N ARG A 34 6.68 -2.54 -4.34
CA ARG A 34 7.52 -1.49 -3.74
C ARG A 34 7.65 -0.25 -4.63
N GLU A 35 7.94 -0.45 -5.92
CA GLU A 35 8.08 0.66 -6.87
C GLU A 35 6.74 1.40 -7.08
N GLU A 36 5.64 0.66 -7.19
CA GLU A 36 4.30 1.27 -7.32
C GLU A 36 3.91 2.08 -6.08
N VAL A 37 4.25 1.59 -4.88
CA VAL A 37 4.05 2.29 -3.62
C VAL A 37 4.91 3.55 -3.57
N GLU A 38 6.20 3.48 -3.93
CA GLU A 38 7.10 4.64 -3.97
C GLU A 38 6.57 5.72 -4.93
N LEU A 39 6.09 5.33 -6.12
CA LEU A 39 5.49 6.25 -7.09
C LEU A 39 4.20 6.88 -6.56
N LEU A 40 3.34 6.09 -5.91
CA LEU A 40 2.12 6.59 -5.29
C LEU A 40 2.43 7.59 -4.18
N GLU A 41 3.36 7.26 -3.28
CA GLU A 41 3.80 8.14 -2.19
C GLU A 41 4.36 9.46 -2.72
N ALA A 42 5.23 9.40 -3.73
CA ALA A 42 5.75 10.59 -4.39
C ALA A 42 4.64 11.43 -5.05
N GLY A 43 3.66 10.78 -5.68
CA GLY A 43 2.50 11.44 -6.27
C GLY A 43 1.62 12.14 -5.23
N ILE A 44 1.36 11.48 -4.10
CA ILE A 44 0.62 12.05 -2.98
C ILE A 44 1.38 13.25 -2.39
N ALA A 45 2.69 13.12 -2.16
CA ALA A 45 3.52 14.21 -1.65
C ALA A 45 3.47 15.43 -2.59
N ALA A 46 3.69 15.22 -3.88
CA ALA A 46 3.61 16.27 -4.88
C ALA A 46 2.22 16.92 -4.94
N TYR A 47 1.15 16.12 -4.80
CA TYR A 47 -0.21 16.64 -4.74
C TYR A 47 -0.43 17.52 -3.50
N LEU A 48 -0.04 17.05 -2.32
CA LEU A 48 -0.20 17.79 -1.07
C LEU A 48 0.62 19.09 -1.05
N ASP A 49 1.74 19.13 -1.77
CA ASP A 49 2.56 20.33 -1.99
C ASP A 49 1.99 21.29 -3.05
N SER A 50 0.96 20.88 -3.81
CA SER A 50 0.28 21.77 -4.74
C SER A 50 -0.65 22.76 -4.00
N ALA A 51 -1.04 23.84 -4.68
CA ALA A 51 -2.02 24.78 -4.12
C ALA A 51 -3.38 24.11 -3.82
N LEU A 52 -3.79 23.18 -4.67
CA LEU A 52 -5.05 22.45 -4.51
C LEU A 52 -4.97 21.46 -3.34
N GLY A 53 -3.91 20.67 -3.25
CA GLY A 53 -3.74 19.71 -2.14
C GLY A 53 -3.64 20.38 -0.77
N ARG A 54 -3.00 21.55 -0.68
CA ARG A 54 -3.02 22.37 0.55
C ARG A 54 -4.42 22.86 0.91
N PHE A 55 -5.19 23.30 -0.09
CA PHE A 55 -6.58 23.72 0.14
C PHE A 55 -7.44 22.55 0.62
N ASP A 56 -7.34 21.39 -0.01
CA ASP A 56 -8.08 20.18 0.37
C ASP A 56 -7.73 19.72 1.79
N SER A 57 -6.44 19.73 2.14
CA SER A 57 -5.97 19.39 3.48
C SER A 57 -6.56 20.33 4.54
N TRP A 58 -6.54 21.63 4.27
CA TRP A 58 -7.15 22.64 5.14
C TRP A 58 -8.68 22.46 5.26
N TYR A 59 -9.34 22.15 4.14
CA TYR A 59 -10.79 21.96 4.12
C TYR A 59 -11.19 20.70 4.90
N ALA A 60 -10.48 19.60 4.70
CA ALA A 60 -10.70 18.34 5.38
C ALA A 60 -10.60 18.49 6.91
N GLU A 61 -9.58 19.20 7.40
CA GLU A 61 -9.42 19.47 8.84
C GLU A 61 -10.61 20.25 9.41
N ARG A 62 -11.09 21.26 8.67
CA ARG A 62 -12.29 22.00 9.07
C ARG A 62 -13.55 21.15 9.10
N GLN A 63 -13.71 20.22 8.16
CA GLN A 63 -14.83 19.28 8.19
C GLN A 63 -14.74 18.36 9.41
N ARG A 64 -13.54 17.85 9.72
CA ARG A 64 -13.31 17.00 10.90
C ARG A 64 -13.70 17.73 12.19
N LEU A 65 -13.30 19.00 12.35
CA LEU A 65 -13.67 19.80 13.52
C LEU A 65 -15.17 20.08 13.61
N ARG A 66 -15.85 20.27 12.47
CA ARG A 66 -17.32 20.46 12.43
C ARG A 66 -18.10 19.20 12.77
N GLN A 67 -17.54 18.03 12.47
CA GLN A 67 -18.16 16.73 12.69
C GLN A 67 -17.87 16.16 14.09
N GLN A 68 -16.93 16.74 14.83
CA GLN A 68 -16.74 16.39 16.23
C GLN A 68 -17.90 16.97 17.05
N PRO A 69 -18.75 16.14 17.69
CA PRO A 69 -19.71 16.65 18.64
C PRO A 69 -18.95 17.37 19.76
N GLY A 70 -19.42 18.56 20.16
CA GLY A 70 -18.83 19.31 21.27
C GLY A 70 -18.73 18.44 22.54
N PRO A 71 -17.79 18.71 23.45
CA PRO A 71 -17.62 17.90 24.65
C PRO A 71 -18.96 17.80 25.37
N SER A 72 -19.42 16.58 25.61
CA SER A 72 -20.59 16.28 26.44
C SER A 72 -20.30 16.78 27.87
N GLY A 73 -20.67 18.02 28.15
CA GLY A 73 -20.68 18.63 29.47
C GLY A 73 -22.05 18.54 30.10
#